data_AF-A0A7K3WYV0-F1
#
_entry.id   AF-A0A7K3WYV0-F1
#
_cell.length_a   1.000
_cell.length_b   1.000
_cell.length_c   1.000
_cell.angle_alpha   90.00
_cell.angle_beta   90.00
_cell.angle_gamma   90.00
#
_symmetry.space_group_name_H-M   'P 1'
#
loop_
_entity.id
_entity.type
_entity.pdbx_description
1 polymer ?
#
loop_
_entity_poly.entity_id
_entity_poly.type
_entity_poly.pdbx_seq_one_letter_code
_entity_poly.pdbx_strand_id
1 'polypeptide(L)'
;MASVFAPRPTGPTIGPFPIAGLVRQARRRVGLGQRQMARFARVAPSTIGRVESGELTPSLRVLERIFGAAGLYLALVDQDGRVIQPMADWEGIRDGAGRRYPSHLKVIIDPEPGEWWADIYGLARPPETFHRCPIDVEERRRRSQWEVRVAKYRATPPPPDPRRWRWSY
;
A
#
# COMPACT_ATOMS: atom_id res chain seq x y z
N MET A 1 -3.72 -13.43 -35.04
CA MET A 1 -4.48 -14.44 -34.26
C MET A 1 -3.89 -14.51 -32.88
N ALA A 2 -4.61 -14.06 -31.85
CA ALA A 2 -4.12 -14.07 -30.47
C ALA A 2 -4.16 -15.51 -29.92
N SER A 3 -3.04 -15.95 -29.32
CA SER A 3 -2.83 -17.29 -28.81
C SER A 3 -3.86 -17.68 -27.74
N VAL A 4 -4.49 -18.84 -27.94
CA VAL A 4 -5.43 -19.50 -27.02
C VAL A 4 -4.78 -19.84 -25.65
N PHE A 5 -3.44 -19.74 -25.56
CA PHE A 5 -2.65 -20.03 -24.36
C PHE A 5 -2.23 -18.80 -23.55
N ALA A 6 -2.71 -17.60 -23.87
CA ALA A 6 -2.53 -16.48 -22.96
C ALA A 6 -3.31 -16.78 -21.66
N PRO A 7 -2.65 -16.83 -20.48
CA PRO A 7 -3.38 -16.99 -19.23
C PRO A 7 -4.42 -15.87 -19.14
N ARG A 8 -5.65 -16.20 -18.71
CA ARG A 8 -6.62 -15.15 -18.35
C ARG A 8 -5.89 -14.19 -17.41
N PRO A 9 -5.95 -12.86 -17.60
CA PRO A 9 -5.45 -11.95 -16.58
C PRO A 9 -6.26 -12.20 -15.30
N THR A 10 -5.68 -12.96 -14.37
CA THR A 10 -6.28 -13.35 -13.08
C THR A 10 -5.87 -12.43 -11.94
N GLY A 11 -5.18 -11.34 -12.24
CA GLY A 11 -4.91 -10.26 -11.30
C GLY A 11 -5.53 -8.95 -11.78
N PRO A 12 -5.63 -7.93 -10.90
CA PRO A 12 -5.92 -6.58 -11.36
C PRO A 12 -4.83 -6.17 -12.36
N THR A 13 -5.15 -6.16 -13.66
CA THR A 13 -4.27 -5.54 -14.65
C THR A 13 -4.23 -4.06 -14.30
N ILE A 14 -3.14 -3.62 -13.68
CA ILE A 14 -2.90 -2.20 -13.38
C ILE A 14 -2.69 -1.50 -14.72
N GLY A 15 -3.82 -1.08 -15.31
CA GLY A 15 -3.92 -0.26 -16.51
C GLY A 15 -4.83 0.95 -16.22
N PRO A 16 -5.15 1.78 -17.23
CA PRO A 16 -6.07 2.90 -17.04
C PRO A 16 -7.41 2.40 -16.48
N PHE A 17 -7.87 3.01 -15.38
CA PHE A 17 -9.13 2.63 -14.72
C PHE A 17 -10.29 2.67 -15.72
N PRO A 18 -10.93 1.53 -16.08
CA PRO A 18 -12.00 1.51 -17.07
C PRO A 18 -13.32 2.00 -16.44
N ILE A 19 -13.36 3.28 -16.06
CA ILE A 19 -14.46 3.92 -15.30
C ILE A 19 -15.81 3.65 -15.95
N ALA A 20 -15.92 3.81 -17.27
CA ALA A 20 -17.15 3.55 -18.02
C ALA A 20 -17.66 2.10 -17.85
N GLY A 21 -16.76 1.12 -17.80
CA GLY A 21 -17.10 -0.29 -17.57
C GLY A 21 -17.53 -0.53 -16.12
N LEU A 22 -16.82 0.07 -15.16
CA LEU A 22 -17.12 -0.05 -13.74
C LEU A 22 -18.48 0.57 -13.38
N VAL A 23 -18.83 1.73 -13.94
CA VAL A 23 -20.15 2.36 -13.73
C VAL A 23 -21.28 1.51 -14.31
N ARG A 24 -21.09 0.94 -15.51
CA ARG A 24 -22.05 -0.02 -16.11
C ARG A 24 -22.22 -1.25 -15.22
N GLN A 25 -21.13 -1.80 -14.68
CA GLN A 25 -21.17 -2.95 -13.79
C GLN A 25 -21.87 -2.63 -12.46
N ALA A 26 -21.59 -1.46 -11.87
CA ALA A 26 -22.26 -0.99 -10.66
C ALA A 26 -23.77 -0.88 -10.88
N ARG A 27 -24.21 -0.28 -11.99
CA ARG A 27 -25.64 -0.22 -12.36
C ARG A 27 -26.26 -1.60 -12.56
N ARG A 28 -25.56 -2.52 -13.23
CA ARG A 28 -26.03 -3.89 -13.45
C ARG A 28 -26.24 -4.62 -12.12
N ARG A 29 -25.37 -4.40 -11.13
CA ARG A 29 -25.49 -5.01 -9.79
C ARG A 29 -26.77 -4.64 -9.06
N VAL A 30 -27.24 -3.40 -9.23
CA VAL A 30 -28.44 -2.88 -8.55
C VAL A 30 -29.67 -2.72 -9.45
N GLY A 31 -29.58 -3.08 -10.73
CA GLY A 31 -30.69 -3.02 -11.68
C GLY A 31 -31.16 -1.60 -12.04
N LEU A 32 -30.33 -0.58 -11.86
CA LEU A 32 -30.74 0.82 -12.07
C LEU A 32 -30.49 1.32 -13.50
N GLY A 33 -31.45 2.10 -14.02
CA GLY A 33 -31.27 2.93 -15.22
C GLY A 33 -30.31 4.11 -15.00
N GLN A 34 -29.85 4.78 -16.07
CA GLN A 34 -28.95 5.95 -15.96
C GLN A 34 -29.56 7.07 -15.10
N ARG A 35 -30.82 7.44 -15.38
CA ARG A 35 -31.54 8.49 -14.65
C ARG A 35 -31.76 8.14 -13.18
N GLN A 36 -32.07 6.88 -12.88
CA GLN A 36 -32.26 6.42 -11.51
C GLN A 36 -30.93 6.44 -10.75
N MET A 37 -29.86 5.89 -11.34
CA MET A 37 -28.51 5.95 -10.77
C MET A 37 -28.08 7.40 -10.53
N ALA A 38 -28.32 8.32 -11.48
CA ALA A 38 -28.02 9.73 -11.30
C ALA A 38 -28.77 10.34 -10.11
N ARG A 39 -30.06 10.00 -9.95
CA ARG A 39 -30.88 10.42 -8.81
C ARG A 39 -30.33 9.92 -7.49
N PHE A 40 -30.01 8.63 -7.37
CA PHE A 40 -29.46 8.04 -6.14
C PHE A 40 -28.06 8.57 -5.82
N ALA A 41 -27.20 8.73 -6.83
CA ALA A 41 -25.89 9.35 -6.71
C ALA A 41 -25.97 10.89 -6.51
N ARG A 42 -27.16 11.48 -6.62
CA ARG A 42 -27.42 12.93 -6.53
C ARG A 42 -26.58 13.76 -7.53
N VAL A 43 -26.32 13.23 -8.72
CA VAL A 43 -25.61 13.91 -9.81
C VAL A 43 -26.58 14.34 -10.91
N ALA A 44 -26.14 15.19 -11.84
CA ALA A 44 -26.98 15.59 -12.95
C ALA A 44 -27.35 14.37 -13.82
N PRO A 45 -28.57 14.29 -14.39
CA PRO A 45 -29.00 13.14 -15.20
C PRO A 45 -28.08 12.83 -16.38
N SER A 46 -27.46 13.85 -16.98
CA SER A 46 -26.52 13.70 -18.10
C SER A 46 -25.16 13.13 -17.68
N THR A 47 -24.78 13.23 -16.40
CA THR A 47 -23.46 12.81 -15.92
C THR A 47 -23.21 11.32 -16.16
N ILE A 48 -24.17 10.45 -15.86
CA ILE A 48 -23.97 8.99 -16.01
C ILE A 48 -23.73 8.63 -17.48
N GLY A 49 -24.52 9.18 -18.42
CA GLY A 49 -24.36 8.91 -19.84
C GLY A 49 -22.99 9.34 -20.36
N ARG A 50 -22.53 10.55 -20.00
CA ARG A 50 -21.22 11.08 -20.41
C ARG A 50 -20.05 10.31 -19.80
N VAL A 51 -20.20 9.78 -18.58
CA VAL A 51 -19.19 8.91 -17.96
C VAL A 51 -19.15 7.55 -18.64
N GLU A 52 -20.31 6.95 -18.95
CA GLU A 52 -20.39 5.66 -19.64
C GLU A 52 -19.90 5.70 -21.09
N SER A 53 -20.02 6.85 -21.77
CA SER A 53 -19.49 7.07 -23.12
C SER A 53 -17.99 7.44 -23.15
N GLY A 54 -17.41 7.77 -21.99
CA GLY A 54 -16.02 8.24 -21.88
C GLY A 54 -15.83 9.72 -22.25
N GLU A 55 -16.91 10.47 -22.51
CA GLU A 55 -16.87 11.90 -22.82
C GLU A 55 -16.52 12.75 -21.58
N LEU A 56 -16.86 12.27 -20.38
CA LEU A 56 -16.59 12.93 -19.12
C LEU A 56 -15.74 12.05 -18.20
N THR A 57 -14.58 12.57 -17.78
CA THR A 57 -13.83 12.00 -16.66
C THR A 57 -14.37 12.60 -15.36
N PRO A 58 -15.06 11.81 -14.51
CA PRO A 58 -15.65 12.31 -13.27
C PRO A 58 -14.58 12.57 -12.21
N SER A 59 -14.83 13.50 -11.30
CA SER A 59 -14.01 13.65 -10.09
C SER A 59 -14.18 12.46 -9.15
N LEU A 60 -13.21 12.25 -8.24
CA LEU A 60 -13.28 11.19 -7.25
C LEU A 60 -14.57 11.25 -6.42
N ARG A 61 -14.98 12.46 -5.99
CA ARG A 61 -16.23 12.69 -5.26
C ARG A 61 -17.46 12.25 -6.05
N VAL A 62 -17.47 12.42 -7.37
CA VAL A 62 -18.58 11.96 -8.22
C VAL A 62 -18.56 10.44 -8.33
N LEU A 63 -17.39 9.81 -8.47
CA LEU A 63 -17.24 8.36 -8.47
C LEU A 63 -17.72 7.73 -7.17
N GLU A 64 -17.32 8.28 -6.01
CA GLU A 64 -17.78 7.83 -4.69
C GLU A 64 -19.30 7.84 -4.57
N ARG A 65 -19.96 8.88 -5.11
CA ARG A 65 -21.42 8.97 -5.09
C ARG A 65 -22.08 7.95 -6.01
N ILE A 66 -21.53 7.73 -7.20
CA ILE A 66 -22.04 6.75 -8.17
C ILE A 66 -21.89 5.33 -7.63
N PHE A 67 -20.71 4.98 -7.11
CA PHE A 67 -20.46 3.67 -6.53
C PHE A 67 -21.20 3.48 -5.21
N GLY A 68 -21.27 4.52 -4.37
CA GLY A 68 -22.04 4.52 -3.13
C GLY A 68 -23.54 4.29 -3.35
N ALA A 69 -24.11 4.82 -4.45
CA ALA A 69 -25.50 4.52 -4.86
C ALA A 69 -25.74 3.03 -5.18
N ALA A 70 -24.69 2.27 -5.46
CA ALA A 70 -24.72 0.82 -5.64
C ALA A 70 -24.20 0.03 -4.41
N GLY A 71 -23.92 0.69 -3.29
CA GLY A 71 -23.32 0.07 -2.10
C GLY A 71 -21.88 -0.40 -2.32
N LEU A 72 -21.15 0.25 -3.25
CA LEU A 72 -19.76 -0.06 -3.57
C LEU A 72 -18.82 1.02 -3.01
N TYR A 73 -17.64 0.59 -2.59
CA TYR A 73 -16.61 1.44 -1.99
C TYR A 73 -15.32 1.35 -2.82
N LEU A 74 -14.58 2.45 -2.86
CA LEU A 74 -13.25 2.49 -3.47
C LEU A 74 -12.22 2.07 -2.42
N ALA A 75 -11.38 1.10 -2.77
CA ALA A 75 -10.29 0.63 -1.94
C ALA A 75 -8.99 0.68 -2.75
N LEU A 76 -7.90 1.09 -2.09
CA LEU A 76 -6.56 0.93 -2.62
C LEU A 76 -6.12 -0.50 -2.35
N VAL A 77 -5.64 -1.19 -3.38
CA VAL A 77 -5.13 -2.56 -3.26
C VAL A 77 -3.71 -2.63 -3.78
N ASP A 78 -2.85 -3.41 -3.12
CA ASP A 78 -1.54 -3.73 -3.65
C ASP A 78 -1.63 -4.77 -4.78
N GLN A 79 -0.49 -5.03 -5.39
CA GLN A 79 -0.32 -6.02 -6.46
C GLN A 79 -0.60 -7.47 -6.03
N ASP A 80 -0.61 -7.74 -4.72
CA ASP A 80 -0.99 -9.03 -4.14
C ASP A 80 -2.49 -9.08 -3.78
N GLY A 81 -3.25 -8.00 -4.07
CA GLY A 81 -4.68 -7.89 -3.78
C GLY A 81 -5.01 -7.51 -2.33
N ARG A 82 -4.02 -7.12 -1.52
CA ARG A 82 -4.26 -6.68 -0.13
C ARG A 82 -4.78 -5.26 -0.11
N VAL A 83 -5.82 -5.02 0.68
CA VAL A 83 -6.36 -3.67 0.89
C VAL A 83 -5.37 -2.85 1.72
N ILE A 84 -4.93 -1.73 1.16
CA ILE A 84 -4.11 -0.75 1.84
C ILE A 84 -5.02 0.11 2.71
N GLN A 85 -4.84 0.00 4.03
CA GLN A 85 -5.52 0.85 4.99
C GLN A 85 -4.86 2.24 5.02
N PRO A 86 -5.64 3.31 5.26
CA PRO A 86 -5.08 4.62 5.55
C PRO A 86 -4.08 4.52 6.71
N MET A 87 -2.96 5.23 6.59
CA MET A 87 -2.04 5.36 7.72
C MET A 87 -2.77 6.06 8.87
N ALA A 88 -2.82 5.42 10.03
CA ALA A 88 -3.39 6.04 11.22
C ALA A 88 -2.46 7.17 11.70
N ASP A 89 -3.03 8.36 11.93
CA ASP A 89 -2.39 9.41 12.71
C ASP A 89 -2.62 9.07 14.19
N TRP A 90 -1.56 8.66 14.89
CA TRP A 90 -1.66 8.36 16.32
C TRP A 90 -1.44 9.65 17.12
N GLU A 91 -2.49 10.15 17.77
CA GLU A 91 -2.38 11.28 18.68
C GLU A 91 -1.43 10.93 19.84
N GLY A 92 -0.43 11.78 20.09
CA GLY A 92 0.58 11.59 21.15
C GLY A 92 1.93 11.06 20.67
N ILE A 93 2.05 10.59 19.43
CA ILE A 93 3.29 10.03 18.90
C ILE A 93 4.11 11.13 18.21
N ARG A 94 4.90 11.84 19.01
CA ARG A 94 5.80 12.93 18.58
C ARG A 94 7.21 12.68 19.10
N ASP A 95 8.20 13.17 18.38
CA ASP A 95 9.59 13.13 18.85
C ASP A 95 9.81 14.04 20.07
N GLY A 96 10.98 13.95 20.70
CA GLY A 96 11.34 14.79 21.86
C GLY A 96 11.36 16.30 21.58
N ALA A 97 11.22 16.73 20.33
CA ALA A 97 11.07 18.12 19.92
C ALA A 97 9.62 18.48 19.51
N GLY A 98 8.64 17.60 19.76
CA GLY A 98 7.24 17.80 19.47
C GLY A 98 6.84 17.66 18.00
N ARG A 99 7.71 17.13 17.13
CA ARG A 99 7.45 16.96 15.69
C ARG A 99 6.83 15.60 15.41
N ARG A 100 6.07 15.50 14.31
CA ARG A 100 5.55 14.21 13.82
C ARG A 100 6.70 13.39 13.22
N TYR A 101 6.65 12.06 13.37
CA TYR A 101 7.59 11.19 12.68
C TYR A 101 7.38 11.23 11.16
N PRO A 102 8.44 11.04 10.35
CA PRO A 102 8.31 11.03 8.90
C PRO A 102 7.46 9.86 8.39
N SER A 103 6.42 10.14 7.60
CA SER A 103 5.44 9.13 7.12
C SER A 103 6.00 8.02 6.23
N HIS A 104 7.17 8.23 5.62
CA HIS A 104 7.82 7.26 4.74
C HIS A 104 8.71 6.26 5.50
N LEU A 105 8.90 6.45 6.81
CA LEU A 105 9.74 5.60 7.65
C LEU A 105 8.87 4.68 8.51
N LYS A 106 9.33 3.45 8.68
CA LYS A 106 8.72 2.52 9.63
C LYS A 106 9.14 2.94 11.04
N VAL A 107 8.20 3.51 11.79
CA VAL A 107 8.37 3.83 13.21
C VAL A 107 8.00 2.59 14.01
N ILE A 108 8.93 2.12 14.84
CA ILE A 108 8.64 1.09 15.85
C ILE A 108 8.47 1.82 17.17
N ILE A 109 7.31 1.59 17.78
CA ILE A 109 6.86 2.21 19.02
C ILE A 109 6.67 1.04 19.97
N ASP A 110 7.50 1.00 21.00
CA ASP A 110 7.56 -0.12 21.96
C ASP A 110 7.75 -1.51 21.30
N PRO A 111 8.95 -1.79 20.72
CA PRO A 111 9.24 -3.08 20.08
C PRO A 111 9.05 -4.27 21.05
N GLU A 112 8.46 -5.36 20.56
CA GLU A 112 8.52 -6.63 21.28
C GLU A 112 9.97 -7.12 21.39
N PRO A 113 10.33 -7.91 22.43
CA PRO A 113 11.67 -8.49 22.54
C PRO A 113 12.10 -9.25 21.28
N GLY A 114 13.15 -8.76 20.61
CA GLY A 114 13.72 -9.31 19.38
C GLY A 114 13.39 -8.50 18.12
N GLU A 115 12.48 -7.52 18.20
CA GLU A 115 12.16 -6.65 17.08
C GLU A 115 13.19 -5.52 16.90
N TRP A 116 13.82 -5.08 18.00
CA TRP A 116 14.86 -4.07 17.99
C TRP A 116 16.25 -4.70 17.88
N TRP A 117 17.06 -4.21 16.94
CA TRP A 117 18.39 -4.77 16.63
C TRP A 117 19.34 -4.83 17.84
N ALA A 118 19.12 -3.99 18.85
CA ALA A 118 19.96 -3.89 20.04
C ALA A 118 19.42 -4.65 21.26
N ASP A 119 18.28 -5.33 21.13
CA ASP A 119 17.77 -6.25 22.17
C ASP A 119 18.77 -7.37 22.48
N ILE A 120 19.52 -7.85 21.47
CA ILE A 120 20.56 -8.88 21.64
C ILE A 120 21.73 -8.42 22.53
N TYR A 121 21.93 -7.11 22.68
CA TYR A 121 23.00 -6.52 23.48
C TYR A 121 22.53 -6.08 24.87
N GLY A 122 21.24 -6.28 25.21
CA GLY A 122 20.67 -5.86 26.50
C GLY A 122 20.69 -4.35 26.71
N LEU A 123 20.73 -3.55 25.65
CA LEU A 123 20.73 -2.09 25.74
C LEU A 123 19.37 -1.57 26.22
N ALA A 124 19.38 -0.44 26.94
CA ALA A 124 18.14 0.27 27.26
C ALA A 124 17.44 0.68 25.96
N ARG A 125 16.16 0.31 25.82
CA ARG A 125 15.36 0.63 24.63
C ARG A 125 15.10 2.14 24.60
N PRO A 126 15.46 2.83 23.50
CA PRO A 126 14.97 4.18 23.28
C PRO A 126 13.44 4.12 23.19
N PRO A 127 12.71 5.16 23.65
CA PRO A 127 11.26 5.16 23.61
C PRO A 127 10.72 5.03 22.17
N GLU A 128 11.45 5.52 21.15
CA GLU A 128 11.10 5.32 19.74
C GLU A 128 12.33 5.06 18.85
N THR A 129 12.18 4.22 17.83
CA THR A 129 13.20 4.00 16.78
C THR A 129 12.56 3.98 15.40
N PHE A 130 13.21 4.58 14.39
CA PHE A 130 12.75 4.51 12.99
C PHE A 130 13.81 3.94 12.06
N HIS A 131 13.36 3.15 11.09
CA HIS A 131 14.23 2.55 10.08
C HIS A 131 14.27 3.40 8.82
N ARG A 132 15.46 3.94 8.49
CA ARG A 132 15.68 4.80 7.30
C ARG A 132 15.35 4.11 5.97
N CYS A 133 15.51 2.80 5.89
CA CYS A 133 15.29 2.01 4.67
C CYS A 133 14.96 0.55 5.04
N PRO A 134 13.84 -0.03 4.59
CA PRO A 134 13.50 -1.44 4.86
C PRO A 134 14.53 -2.44 4.30
N ILE A 135 15.15 -2.14 3.15
CA ILE A 135 16.18 -2.98 2.55
C ILE A 135 17.42 -3.00 3.46
N ASP A 136 17.88 -1.84 3.92
CA ASP A 136 19.01 -1.74 4.86
C ASP A 136 18.75 -2.52 6.16
N VAL A 137 17.49 -2.58 6.63
CA VAL A 137 17.13 -3.35 7.84
C VAL A 137 17.27 -4.84 7.58
N GLU A 138 16.73 -5.33 6.48
CA GLU A 138 16.81 -6.74 6.10
C GLU A 138 18.27 -7.15 5.87
N GLU A 139 19.06 -6.31 5.22
CA GLU A 139 20.50 -6.52 5.03
C GLU A 139 21.26 -6.57 6.36
N ARG A 140 20.96 -5.66 7.30
CA ARG A 140 21.55 -5.68 8.66
C ARG A 140 21.13 -6.92 9.44
N ARG A 141 19.88 -7.37 9.31
CA ARG A 141 19.38 -8.61 9.94
C ARG A 141 20.14 -9.82 9.41
N ARG A 142 20.26 -9.96 8.09
CA ARG A 142 21.02 -11.04 7.45
C ARG A 142 22.48 -11.06 7.89
N ARG A 143 23.11 -9.88 7.96
CA ARG A 143 24.51 -9.76 8.41
C ARG A 143 24.69 -10.11 9.88
N SER A 144 23.81 -9.64 10.77
CA SER A 144 23.87 -9.96 12.20
C SER A 144 23.67 -11.46 12.45
N GLN A 145 22.70 -12.09 11.75
CA GLN A 145 22.50 -13.54 11.80
C GLN A 145 23.74 -14.31 11.31
N TRP A 146 24.43 -13.79 10.30
CA TRP A 146 25.68 -14.36 9.82
C TRP A 146 26.84 -14.18 10.82
N GLU A 147 26.95 -13.03 11.50
CA GLU A 147 28.01 -12.79 12.49
C GLU A 147 27.83 -13.67 13.74
N VAL A 148 26.60 -13.92 14.17
CA VAL A 148 26.25 -14.71 15.36
C VAL A 148 25.98 -16.20 15.04
N ARG A 149 26.41 -16.67 13.86
CA ARG A 149 26.13 -18.03 13.40
C ARG A 149 26.78 -19.12 14.24
N VAL A 150 26.06 -20.25 14.36
CA VAL A 150 26.55 -21.49 14.99
C VAL A 150 27.75 -22.04 14.22
N ALA A 151 28.69 -22.72 14.91
CA ALA A 151 29.94 -23.23 14.35
C ALA A 151 29.79 -23.98 13.00
N LYS A 152 28.64 -24.66 12.80
CA LYS A 152 28.23 -25.36 11.57
C LYS A 152 28.20 -24.49 10.31
N TYR A 153 28.01 -23.17 10.43
CA TYR A 153 27.86 -22.25 9.29
C TYR A 153 29.06 -21.31 9.08
N ARG A 154 30.19 -21.53 9.77
CA ARG A 154 31.39 -20.66 9.69
C ARG A 154 31.93 -20.47 8.27
N ALA A 155 31.71 -21.43 7.38
CA ALA A 155 32.20 -21.38 6.00
C ALA A 155 31.32 -20.56 5.04
N THR A 156 30.12 -20.12 5.44
CA THR A 156 29.24 -19.31 4.58
C THR A 156 29.86 -17.93 4.34
N PRO A 157 29.86 -17.37 3.11
CA PRO A 157 30.38 -16.01 2.86
C PRO A 157 29.49 -14.92 3.49
N PRO A 158 30.06 -13.78 3.92
CA PRO A 158 29.30 -12.70 4.56
C PRO A 158 28.33 -12.02 3.60
N PRO A 159 27.14 -11.61 4.07
CA PRO A 159 26.27 -10.70 3.34
C PRO A 159 26.99 -9.36 3.04
N PRO A 160 26.65 -8.66 1.95
CA PRO A 160 27.21 -7.36 1.61
C PRO A 160 27.06 -6.34 2.75
N ASP A 161 28.05 -5.47 2.93
CA ASP A 161 27.99 -4.40 3.93
C ASP A 161 27.20 -3.19 3.39
N PRO A 162 26.04 -2.83 3.98
CA PRO A 162 25.24 -1.68 3.54
C PRO A 162 25.98 -0.34 3.67
N ARG A 163 27.03 -0.26 4.51
CA ARG A 163 27.83 0.96 4.69
C ARG A 163 28.91 1.15 3.64
N ARG A 164 29.29 0.10 2.89
CA ARG A 164 30.31 0.20 1.82
C ARG A 164 29.83 1.01 0.60
N TRP A 165 28.52 1.06 0.35
CA TRP A 165 27.92 1.75 -0.80
C TRP A 165 27.84 3.28 -0.65
N ARG A 166 28.10 3.82 0.55
CA ARG A 166 27.95 5.26 0.87
C ARG A 166 29.21 6.10 0.64
N TRP A 167 30.31 5.51 0.16
CA TRP A 167 31.62 6.16 0.02
C TRP A 167 32.27 5.94 -1.36
N SER A 168 31.45 5.88 -2.41
CA SER A 168 31.94 5.98 -3.79
C SER A 168 31.39 7.26 -4.39
N TYR A 169 32.11 8.35 -4.16
CA TYR A 169 32.06 9.60 -4.91
C TYR A 169 33.48 9.95 -5.32
#